data_AF-A0A2W5MXX6-F1
#
_entry.id   AF-A0A2W5MXX6-F1
#
_cell.length_a   1.000
_cell.length_b   1.000
_cell.length_c   1.000
_cell.angle_alpha   90.00
_cell.angle_beta   90.00
_cell.angle_gamma   90.00
#
_symmetry.space_group_name_H-M   'P 1'
#
loop_
_entity.id
_entity.type
_entity.pdbx_description
1 polymer ?
#
loop_
_entity_poly.entity_id
_entity_poly.type
_entity_poly.pdbx_seq_one_letter_code
_entity_poly.pdbx_strand_id
1 'polypeptide(L)' 'MPPTSASASRLEALQTRHAAINSKIELEQGRPGSSEFLLSRLKRQRLHLKEQIEGISG' A
#
# COMPACT_ATOMS: atom_id res chain seq x y z
N MET A 1 15.29 -24.29 -2.07
CA MET A 1 14.03 -23.53 -1.96
C MET A 1 13.90 -22.64 -3.19
N PRO A 2 12.84 -22.77 -4.01
CA PRO A 2 12.63 -21.96 -5.21
C PRO A 2 11.60 -20.83 -4.96
N PRO A 3 11.45 -19.83 -5.87
CA PRO A 3 12.39 -19.33 -6.86
C PRO A 3 12.76 -17.85 -6.62
N THR A 4 14.01 -17.49 -6.91
CA THR A 4 14.49 -16.10 -7.02
C THR A 4 13.90 -15.45 -8.27
N SER A 5 12.72 -14.86 -8.15
CA SER A 5 12.22 -13.88 -9.11
C SER A 5 12.15 -12.54 -8.40
N ALA A 6 13.06 -11.62 -8.72
CA ALA A 6 13.13 -10.29 -8.11
C ALA A 6 11.78 -9.53 -8.17
N SER A 7 10.94 -9.84 -9.17
CA SER A 7 9.59 -9.31 -9.32
C SER A 7 8.61 -9.80 -8.23
N ALA A 8 8.73 -11.06 -7.78
CA ALA A 8 7.87 -11.64 -6.75
C ALA A 8 8.15 -11.00 -5.38
N SER A 9 9.42 -10.85 -5.01
CA SER A 9 9.80 -10.15 -3.77
C SER A 9 9.38 -8.67 -3.78
N ARG A 10 9.41 -8.02 -4.97
CA ARG A 10 8.95 -6.64 -5.12
C ARG A 10 7.43 -6.52 -4.96
N LEU A 11 6.67 -7.45 -5.53
CA LEU A 11 5.22 -7.53 -5.35
C LEU A 11 4.83 -7.78 -3.90
N GLU A 12 5.49 -8.71 -3.21
CA GLU A 12 5.22 -9.01 -1.80
C GLU A 12 5.49 -7.79 -0.89
N ALA A 13 6.57 -7.05 -1.15
CA ALA A 13 6.87 -5.81 -0.44
C ALA A 13 5.81 -4.72 -0.72
N LEU A 14 5.33 -4.61 -1.96
CA LEU A 14 4.26 -3.66 -2.32
C LEU A 14 2.92 -4.03 -1.69
N GLN A 15 2.56 -5.32 -1.66
CA GLN A 15 1.36 -5.82 -0.99
C GLN A 15 1.42 -5.56 0.52
N THR A 16 2.56 -5.82 1.15
CA THR A 16 2.78 -5.55 2.58
C THR A 16 2.61 -4.06 2.89
N ARG A 17 3.18 -3.18 2.06
CA ARG A 17 3.00 -1.72 2.18
C ARG A 17 1.54 -1.30 1.97
N HIS A 18 0.86 -1.91 1.01
CA HIS A 18 -0.53 -1.63 0.71
C HIS A 18 -1.45 -2.01 1.89
N ALA A 19 -1.25 -3.20 2.47
CA ALA A 19 -1.95 -3.63 3.67
C ALA A 19 -1.71 -2.67 4.86
N ALA A 20 -0.45 -2.28 5.10
CA ALA A 20 -0.11 -1.35 6.17
C ALA A 20 -0.76 0.04 6.00
N ILE A 21 -0.86 0.55 4.76
CA ILE A 21 -1.55 1.80 4.46
C ILE A 21 -3.05 1.67 4.71
N ASN A 22 -3.66 0.54 4.32
CA ASN A 22 -5.08 0.31 4.53
C ASN A 22 -5.41 0.27 6.03
N SER A 23 -4.62 -0.46 6.84
CA SER A 23 -4.79 -0.45 8.30
C SER A 23 -4.59 0.94 8.91
N LYS A 24 -3.64 1.74 8.40
CA LYS A 24 -3.49 3.15 8.84
C LYS A 24 -4.69 4.01 8.50
N ILE A 25 -5.31 3.80 7.33
CA ILE A 25 -6.54 4.50 6.95
C ILE A 25 -7.68 4.14 7.90
N GLU A 26 -7.86 2.86 8.22
CA GLU A 26 -8.91 2.40 9.14
C GLU A 26 -8.71 2.95 10.55
N LEU A 27 -7.48 2.91 11.06
CA LEU A 27 -7.13 3.48 12.36
C LEU A 27 -7.38 4.99 12.43
N GLU A 28 -7.01 5.73 11.37
CA GLU A 28 -7.27 7.16 11.32
C GLU A 28 -8.75 7.45 11.18
N GLN A 29 -9.50 6.77 10.29
CA GLN A 29 -10.95 6.99 10.12
C GLN A 29 -11.76 6.72 11.40
N GLY A 30 -11.31 5.79 12.24
CA GLY A 30 -11.95 5.50 13.53
C GLY A 30 -11.68 6.54 14.62
N ARG A 31 -10.72 7.46 14.44
CA ARG A 31 -10.37 8.47 15.43
C ARG A 31 -11.17 9.76 15.22
N PRO A 32 -11.91 10.27 16.23
CA PRO A 32 -12.49 11.61 16.16
C PRO A 32 -11.34 12.63 16.19
N GLY A 33 -11.05 13.23 15.04
CA GLY A 33 -9.86 14.07 14.83
C GLY A 33 -8.90 13.56 13.75
N SER A 34 -9.31 12.56 12.94
CA SER A 34 -8.55 12.11 11.77
C SER A 34 -8.09 13.30 10.95
N SER A 35 -6.79 13.37 10.68
CA SER A 35 -6.29 14.40 9.78
C SER A 35 -6.73 14.05 8.36
N GLU A 36 -7.67 14.81 7.80
CA GLU A 36 -8.10 14.67 6.39
C GLU A 36 -6.91 14.71 5.41
N PHE A 37 -5.86 15.46 5.79
CA PHE A 37 -4.58 15.48 5.10
C PHE A 37 -3.88 14.11 5.08
N LEU A 38 -3.79 13.43 6.23
CA LEU A 38 -3.23 12.08 6.34
C LEU A 38 -4.07 11.09 5.54
N LEU A 39 -5.40 11.17 5.64
CA LEU A 39 -6.30 10.30 4.87
C LEU A 39 -6.12 10.46 3.36
N SER A 40 -6.04 11.70 2.89
CA SER A 40 -5.81 12.02 1.47
C SER A 40 -4.44 11.54 1.01
N ARG A 41 -3.40 11.70 1.84
CA ARG A 41 -2.05 11.22 1.54
C ARG A 41 -1.99 9.70 1.48
N LEU A 42 -2.62 9.00 2.43
CA LEU A 42 -2.69 7.54 2.46
C LEU A 42 -3.46 6.97 1.26
N LYS A 43 -4.60 7.59 0.87
CA LYS A 43 -5.35 7.21 -0.34
C LYS A 43 -4.51 7.36 -1.61
N ARG A 44 -3.76 8.47 -1.76
CA ARG A 44 -2.84 8.65 -2.90
C ARG A 44 -1.71 7.62 -2.89
N GLN A 45 -1.15 7.33 -1.73
CA GLN A 45 -0.08 6.35 -1.59
C GLN A 45 -0.57 4.93 -1.90
N ARG A 46 -1.82 4.61 -1.54
CA ARG A 46 -2.50 3.37 -1.95
C ARG A 46 -2.63 3.27 -3.48
N LEU A 47 -3.06 4.35 -4.14
CA LEU A 47 -3.17 4.40 -5.61
C LEU A 47 -1.80 4.17 -6.27
N HIS A 48 -0.77 4.87 -5.81
CA HIS A 48 0.59 4.75 -6.36
C HIS A 48 1.20 3.35 -6.15
N LEU A 49 0.86 2.67 -5.06
CA LEU A 49 1.26 1.27 -4.85
C LEU A 49 0.52 0.33 -5.82
N LYS A 50 -0.76 0.59 -6.07
CA LYS A 50 -1.55 -0.19 -7.03
C LYS A 50 -0.99 -0.06 -8.45
N GLU A 51 -0.64 1.15 -8.87
CA GLU A 51 0.00 1.41 -10.17
C GLU A 51 1.39 0.74 -10.28
N GLN A 52 2.19 0.76 -9.20
CA GLN A 52 3.46 0.03 -9.16
C GLN A 52 3.27 -1.48 -9.27
N ILE A 53 2.24 -2.05 -8.62
CA ILE A 53 1.91 -3.48 -8.71
C ILE A 53 1.51 -3.83 -10.14
N GLU A 54 0.61 -3.05 -10.75
CA GLU A 54 0.20 -3.26 -12.15
C GLU A 54 1.37 -3.13 -13.12
N GLY A 55 2.28 -2.17 -12.90
CA GLY A 55 3.48 -1.97 -13.73
C GLY A 55 4.61 -3.00 -13.53
N ILE A 56 4.61 -3.76 -12.44
CA ILE A 56 5.57 -4.88 -12.24
C ILE A 56 4.99 -6.20 -12.73
N SER A 57 3.66 -6.30 -12.78
CA SER A 57 2.95 -7.51 -13.17
C SER A 57 2.65 -7.59 -14.69
N GLY A 58 2.90 -6.52 -15.44
CA GLY A 58 2.83 -6.46 -16.91
C GLY A 58 4.21 -6.42 -17.55
#